data_AF-A0A7R9FS21-F1
#
_entry.id   AF-A0A7R9FS21-F1
#
_cell.length_a   1.000
_cell.length_b   1.000
_cell.length_c   1.000
_cell.angle_alpha   90.00
_cell.angle_beta   90.00
_cell.angle_gamma   90.00
#
_symmetry.space_group_name_H-M   'P 1'
#
loop_
_entity.id
_entity.type
_entity.pdbx_description
1 polymer ?
#
loop_
_entity_poly.entity_id
_entity_poly.type
_entity_poly.pdbx_seq_one_letter_code
_entity_poly.pdbx_strand_id
1 'polypeptide(L)'
;MDQEKVFCLVKHEKSENGRDFYQMGNVQLESAANKDKPVVVISIAGKCREGKSFLMSLILRYLKCKEKWLEDTDTPLRGFPWKMSCESETSGINIWSELFPITLPTGEEMFTDYGKLCLQCQEKPFQKLLLLVRDWKYPHEYQYGIEGGKKYLDRHIQTSGEEKNSSIQEFLQSCFLETSCYLMPHPGTIVTTDRNFDGSQLSDMENDFTTQLKDLVQRLISPENVITKKIADQTVTLETFMEYCRIFVTTCNEQDNNLFPEHGIVQVHLEVRYGKAVEEAYNWYRDELNQPKHETISKKKLKLYREEAINKFREKKISPETDIKYKEYLHHLEKAWYEELTWASHILVLKRAVPGIIKPKGTGGIVFE
;
A
#
# COMPACT_ATOMS: atom_id res chain seq x y z
N MET A 1 -6.68 3.62 -26.13
CA MET A 1 -6.11 4.80 -25.45
C MET A 1 -6.26 4.78 -23.91
N ASP A 2 -7.41 4.48 -23.28
CA ASP A 2 -7.47 4.37 -21.79
C ASP A 2 -7.19 2.96 -21.23
N GLN A 3 -7.47 1.88 -21.99
CA GLN A 3 -7.09 0.51 -21.57
C GLN A 3 -5.57 0.32 -21.48
N GLU A 4 -4.79 1.20 -22.13
CA GLU A 4 -3.32 1.20 -22.11
C GLU A 4 -2.73 1.70 -20.79
N LYS A 5 -3.57 2.18 -19.86
CA LYS A 5 -3.15 2.71 -18.55
C LYS A 5 -3.37 1.75 -17.39
N VAL A 6 -3.90 0.56 -17.65
CA VAL A 6 -4.10 -0.48 -16.62
C VAL A 6 -2.93 -1.42 -16.66
N PHE A 7 -2.18 -1.47 -15.57
CA PHE A 7 -1.01 -2.34 -15.45
C PHE A 7 -1.25 -3.40 -14.40
N CYS A 8 -0.83 -4.62 -14.69
CA CYS A 8 -0.72 -5.66 -13.69
C CYS A 8 0.46 -5.32 -12.79
N LEU A 9 0.20 -4.93 -11.54
CA LEU A 9 1.21 -4.64 -10.53
C LEU A 9 1.81 -5.94 -9.99
N VAL A 10 0.96 -6.93 -9.71
CA VAL A 10 1.38 -8.26 -9.27
C VAL A 10 0.67 -9.27 -10.14
N LYS A 11 1.42 -10.05 -10.90
CA LYS A 11 0.93 -11.15 -11.71
C LYS A 11 0.94 -12.43 -10.88
N HIS A 12 -0.13 -13.22 -11.00
CA HIS A 12 -0.22 -14.55 -10.41
C HIS A 12 -0.17 -15.60 -11.53
N GLU A 13 0.71 -16.58 -11.38
CA GLU A 13 0.89 -17.69 -12.29
C GLU A 13 0.94 -19.00 -11.50
N LYS A 14 0.59 -20.10 -12.15
CA LYS A 14 0.82 -21.44 -11.59
C LYS A 14 2.01 -22.06 -12.30
N SER A 15 3.01 -22.46 -11.53
CA SER A 15 4.14 -23.23 -12.04
C SER A 15 3.69 -24.59 -12.60
N GLU A 16 4.54 -25.23 -13.41
CA GLU A 16 4.30 -26.58 -13.96
C GLU A 16 4.00 -27.62 -12.86
N ASN A 17 4.53 -27.40 -11.65
CA ASN A 17 4.33 -28.26 -10.48
C ASN A 17 3.08 -27.89 -9.66
N GLY A 18 2.24 -26.96 -10.14
CA GLY A 18 1.02 -26.53 -9.48
C GLY A 18 1.21 -25.55 -8.31
N ARG A 19 2.45 -25.11 -8.02
CA ARG A 19 2.73 -24.08 -7.01
C ARG A 19 2.35 -22.70 -7.52
N ASP A 20 1.76 -21.89 -6.66
CA ASP A 20 1.46 -20.49 -6.94
C ASP A 20 2.76 -19.68 -7.00
N PHE A 21 2.89 -18.83 -8.02
CA PHE A 21 4.05 -17.99 -8.26
C PHE A 21 3.59 -16.56 -8.54
N TYR A 22 4.28 -15.59 -7.96
CA TYR A 22 3.96 -14.18 -8.09
C TYR A 22 5.09 -13.42 -8.77
N GLN A 23 4.75 -12.49 -9.66
CA GLN A 23 5.75 -11.65 -10.32
C GLN A 23 5.34 -10.19 -10.23
N MET A 24 6.31 -9.33 -9.90
CA MET A 24 6.11 -7.89 -9.98
C MET A 24 6.00 -7.48 -11.44
N GLY A 25 4.93 -6.80 -11.81
CA GLY A 25 4.75 -6.29 -13.16
C GLY A 25 5.65 -5.09 -13.44
N ASN A 26 5.94 -4.87 -14.72
CA ASN A 26 6.75 -3.74 -15.18
C ASN A 26 5.91 -2.45 -15.21
N VAL A 27 5.69 -1.85 -14.04
CA VAL A 27 4.92 -0.61 -13.90
C VAL A 27 5.84 0.56 -13.63
N GLN A 28 5.88 1.54 -14.54
CA GLN A 28 6.65 2.77 -14.39
C GLN A 28 5.79 3.87 -13.75
N LEU A 29 5.58 3.79 -12.44
CA LEU A 29 4.95 4.86 -11.66
C LEU A 29 5.97 5.89 -11.16
N GLU A 30 7.22 5.44 -10.96
CA GLU A 30 8.32 6.19 -10.35
C GLU A 30 8.98 7.15 -11.36
N SER A 31 8.33 8.27 -11.68
CA SER A 31 9.07 9.41 -12.26
C SER A 31 9.90 10.08 -11.18
N ALA A 32 11.09 10.62 -11.52
CA ALA A 32 11.96 11.30 -10.54
C ALA A 32 11.23 12.42 -9.78
N ALA A 33 10.21 13.03 -10.39
CA ALA A 33 9.41 14.10 -9.77
C ALA A 33 8.39 13.60 -8.72
N ASN A 34 8.11 12.29 -8.65
CA ASN A 34 7.04 11.74 -7.82
C ASN A 34 7.51 10.74 -6.76
N LYS A 35 8.79 10.30 -6.79
CA LYS A 35 9.32 9.25 -5.89
C LYS A 35 9.14 9.55 -4.40
N ASP A 36 9.42 10.79 -4.01
CA ASP A 36 9.39 11.22 -2.61
C ASP A 36 8.00 11.69 -2.16
N LYS A 37 7.01 11.72 -3.05
CA LYS A 37 5.66 12.18 -2.69
C LYS A 37 4.94 11.13 -1.84
N PRO A 38 4.27 11.53 -0.75
CA PRO A 38 3.33 10.68 -0.02
C PRO A 38 2.28 10.09 -0.95
N VAL A 39 1.90 8.83 -0.72
CA VAL A 39 0.86 8.18 -1.52
C VAL A 39 -0.43 7.99 -0.74
N VAL A 40 -1.55 8.09 -1.44
CA VAL A 40 -2.86 7.59 -1.01
C VAL A 40 -3.15 6.36 -1.86
N VAL A 41 -3.56 5.26 -1.22
CA VAL A 41 -3.84 4.00 -1.91
C VAL A 41 -5.30 3.62 -1.67
N ILE A 42 -6.08 3.57 -2.75
CA ILE A 42 -7.46 3.07 -2.74
C ILE A 42 -7.45 1.70 -3.42
N SER A 43 -7.95 0.69 -2.71
CA SER A 43 -8.05 -0.68 -3.20
C SER A 43 -9.46 -1.21 -3.00
N ILE A 44 -9.93 -2.03 -3.94
CA ILE A 44 -11.21 -2.73 -3.88
C ILE A 44 -10.94 -4.23 -3.99
N ALA A 45 -11.21 -4.96 -2.92
CA ALA A 45 -11.12 -6.41 -2.85
C ALA A 45 -12.50 -7.02 -2.54
N GLY A 46 -12.71 -8.27 -2.96
CA GLY A 46 -13.99 -8.96 -2.78
C GLY A 46 -14.18 -10.09 -3.79
N LYS A 47 -15.32 -10.77 -3.73
CA LYS A 47 -15.60 -11.95 -4.56
C LYS A 47 -15.59 -11.58 -6.05
N CYS A 48 -15.22 -12.54 -6.90
CA CYS A 48 -15.24 -12.35 -8.35
C CYS A 48 -16.66 -11.99 -8.83
N ARG A 49 -16.76 -11.13 -9.85
CA ARG A 49 -18.03 -10.70 -10.49
C ARG A 49 -18.97 -9.79 -9.69
N GLU A 50 -18.52 -9.17 -8.62
CA GLU A 50 -19.33 -8.18 -7.87
C GLU A 50 -19.14 -6.73 -8.38
N GLY A 51 -18.72 -6.55 -9.63
CA GLY A 51 -18.59 -5.23 -10.26
C GLY A 51 -17.47 -4.34 -9.71
N LYS A 52 -16.37 -4.92 -9.21
CA LYS A 52 -15.22 -4.18 -8.67
C LYS A 52 -14.56 -3.24 -9.70
N SER A 53 -14.22 -3.77 -10.88
CA SER A 53 -13.60 -2.98 -11.97
C SER A 53 -14.53 -1.88 -12.49
N PHE A 54 -15.85 -2.14 -12.49
CA PHE A 54 -16.87 -1.14 -12.85
C PHE A 54 -16.86 0.03 -11.85
N LEU A 55 -16.93 -0.26 -10.54
CA LEU A 55 -16.85 0.76 -9.50
C LEU A 55 -15.52 1.54 -9.53
N MET A 56 -14.39 0.86 -9.73
CA MET A 56 -13.10 1.53 -9.86
C MET A 56 -13.03 2.44 -11.10
N SER A 57 -13.65 2.04 -12.21
CA SER A 57 -13.70 2.87 -13.42
C SER A 57 -14.60 4.10 -13.23
N LEU A 58 -15.68 3.99 -12.46
CA LEU A 58 -16.50 5.14 -12.05
C LEU A 58 -15.70 6.12 -11.18
N ILE A 59 -14.93 5.61 -10.21
CA ILE A 59 -14.00 6.41 -9.40
C ILE A 59 -12.96 7.13 -10.28
N LEU A 60 -12.37 6.43 -11.27
CA LEU A 60 -11.45 7.05 -12.23
C LEU A 60 -12.11 8.16 -13.04
N ARG A 61 -13.37 7.97 -13.46
CA ARG A 61 -14.14 8.98 -14.17
C ARG A 61 -14.35 10.22 -13.30
N TYR A 62 -14.67 10.05 -12.01
CA TYR A 62 -14.75 11.15 -11.06
C TYR A 62 -13.41 11.89 -10.91
N LEU A 63 -12.31 11.17 -10.73
CA LEU A 63 -10.98 11.77 -10.59
C LEU A 63 -10.58 12.60 -11.82
N LYS A 64 -11.03 12.22 -13.02
CA LYS A 64 -10.79 12.95 -14.27
C LYS A 64 -11.74 14.14 -14.47
N CYS A 65 -13.03 14.00 -14.15
CA CYS A 65 -14.08 14.96 -14.57
C CYS A 65 -14.73 15.75 -13.41
N LYS A 66 -14.42 15.42 -12.15
CA LYS A 66 -14.97 16.01 -10.92
C LYS A 66 -16.48 16.19 -10.93
N GLU A 67 -17.01 17.38 -11.20
CA GLU A 67 -18.41 17.75 -10.92
C GLU A 67 -19.43 17.11 -11.88
N LYS A 68 -19.12 16.97 -13.17
CA LYS A 68 -20.07 16.47 -14.19
C LYS A 68 -19.85 15.01 -14.58
N TRP A 69 -19.15 14.26 -13.74
CA TRP A 69 -18.65 12.92 -14.08
C TRP A 69 -19.72 11.85 -14.33
N LEU A 70 -20.95 12.06 -13.85
CA LEU A 70 -22.12 11.19 -14.11
C LEU A 70 -23.09 11.76 -15.16
N GLU A 71 -22.88 13.00 -15.62
CA GLU A 71 -23.81 13.70 -16.53
C GLU A 71 -23.43 13.57 -18.00
N ASP A 72 -22.23 13.05 -18.28
CA ASP A 72 -21.72 12.83 -19.63
C ASP A 72 -22.22 11.45 -20.14
N THR A 73 -23.37 11.47 -20.82
CA THR A 73 -24.12 10.27 -21.23
C THR A 73 -23.67 9.68 -22.56
N ASP A 74 -22.77 10.35 -23.28
CA ASP A 74 -22.37 9.92 -24.64
C ASP A 74 -21.00 9.23 -24.63
N THR A 75 -20.32 9.22 -23.48
CA THR A 75 -18.97 8.67 -23.36
C THR A 75 -18.99 7.34 -22.61
N PRO A 76 -18.57 6.22 -23.26
CA PRO A 76 -18.45 4.91 -22.61
C PRO A 76 -17.54 4.95 -21.38
N LEU A 77 -17.84 4.13 -20.39
CA LEU A 77 -17.05 4.04 -19.16
C LEU A 77 -15.73 3.31 -19.44
N ARG A 78 -14.64 4.10 -19.50
CA ARG A 78 -13.27 3.60 -19.67
C ARG A 78 -12.56 3.49 -18.33
N GLY A 79 -11.54 2.64 -18.26
CA GLY A 79 -10.77 2.41 -17.05
C GLY A 79 -10.28 0.97 -16.96
N PHE A 80 -10.43 0.38 -15.77
CA PHE A 80 -10.13 -1.03 -15.54
C PHE A 80 -11.03 -1.91 -16.41
N PRO A 81 -10.51 -2.95 -17.09
CA PRO A 81 -11.34 -3.82 -17.90
C PRO A 81 -12.47 -4.42 -17.07
N TRP A 82 -13.70 -4.25 -17.57
CA TRP A 82 -14.91 -4.80 -16.98
C TRP A 82 -15.78 -5.34 -18.11
N LYS A 83 -16.32 -6.55 -17.92
CA LYS A 83 -17.23 -7.23 -18.85
C LYS A 83 -18.21 -8.10 -18.06
N MET A 84 -19.42 -8.23 -18.60
CA MET A 84 -20.44 -9.20 -18.18
C MET A 84 -20.15 -10.61 -18.74
N SER A 85 -18.91 -11.08 -18.59
CA SER A 85 -18.49 -12.46 -18.93
C SER A 85 -18.44 -13.34 -17.67
N CYS A 86 -18.54 -14.66 -17.81
CA CYS A 86 -18.33 -15.60 -16.70
C CYS A 86 -16.84 -15.87 -16.43
N GLU A 87 -15.97 -15.79 -17.44
CA GLU A 87 -14.54 -16.11 -17.39
C GLU A 87 -13.67 -15.01 -16.79
N SER A 88 -13.10 -15.24 -15.59
CA SER A 88 -12.37 -14.23 -14.79
C SER A 88 -11.42 -13.35 -15.63
N GLU A 89 -11.67 -12.04 -15.63
CA GLU A 89 -10.88 -11.08 -16.44
C GLU A 89 -9.63 -10.57 -15.69
N THR A 90 -9.67 -10.48 -14.36
CA THR A 90 -8.56 -9.95 -13.55
C THR A 90 -7.88 -11.08 -12.77
N SER A 91 -6.70 -11.49 -13.20
CA SER A 91 -5.76 -12.25 -12.38
C SER A 91 -4.74 -11.30 -11.76
N GLY A 92 -4.34 -11.56 -10.51
CA GLY A 92 -3.38 -10.73 -9.79
C GLY A 92 -3.94 -9.38 -9.30
N ILE A 93 -3.05 -8.41 -9.10
CA ILE A 93 -3.37 -7.05 -8.62
C ILE A 93 -3.09 -6.08 -9.75
N ASN A 94 -4.12 -5.35 -10.19
CA ASN A 94 -4.00 -4.31 -11.21
C ASN A 94 -3.95 -2.92 -10.59
N ILE A 95 -3.21 -2.00 -11.19
CA ILE A 95 -3.11 -0.60 -10.80
C ILE A 95 -3.29 0.31 -12.02
N TRP A 96 -3.75 1.54 -11.77
CA TRP A 96 -3.80 2.58 -12.77
C TRP A 96 -2.44 3.30 -12.85
N SER A 97 -1.90 3.51 -14.05
CA SER A 97 -0.55 4.06 -14.23
C SER A 97 -0.44 5.57 -13.98
N GLU A 98 -1.56 6.29 -14.02
CA GLU A 98 -1.59 7.73 -13.83
C GLU A 98 -1.84 8.08 -12.36
N LEU A 99 -0.93 8.88 -11.79
CA LEU A 99 -1.07 9.36 -10.42
C LEU A 99 -1.91 10.63 -10.41
N PHE A 100 -2.92 10.68 -9.53
CA PHE A 100 -3.77 11.85 -9.35
C PHE A 100 -3.25 12.67 -8.17
N PRO A 101 -2.72 13.89 -8.39
CA PRO A 101 -2.31 14.74 -7.28
C PRO A 101 -3.55 15.21 -6.50
N ILE A 102 -3.52 15.01 -5.18
CA ILE A 102 -4.55 15.51 -4.26
C ILE A 102 -3.86 16.45 -3.26
N THR A 103 -4.37 17.67 -3.15
CA THR A 103 -3.93 18.62 -2.12
C THR A 103 -4.73 18.37 -0.87
N LEU A 104 -4.08 17.86 0.19
CA LEU A 104 -4.73 17.63 1.47
C LEU A 104 -5.03 18.98 2.16
N PRO A 105 -6.12 19.08 2.95
CA PRO A 105 -6.48 20.32 3.64
C PRO A 105 -5.41 20.83 4.62
N THR A 106 -4.53 19.95 5.10
CA THR A 106 -3.58 20.26 6.18
C THR A 106 -2.27 20.91 5.71
N GLY A 107 -2.00 20.99 4.41
CA GLY A 107 -0.83 21.71 3.87
C GLY A 107 0.56 21.13 4.18
N GLU A 108 0.76 20.37 5.26
CA GLU A 108 2.07 19.79 5.62
C GLU A 108 2.00 18.66 6.67
N GLU A 109 3.18 18.06 6.90
CA GLU A 109 3.46 16.85 7.67
C GLU A 109 3.12 16.96 9.16
N MET A 110 2.47 15.91 9.67
CA MET A 110 2.26 15.70 11.10
C MET A 110 3.28 14.69 11.62
N PHE A 111 4.15 15.15 12.53
CA PHE A 111 4.95 14.33 13.44
C PHE A 111 4.41 14.50 14.86
N THR A 112 4.04 13.42 15.55
CA THR A 112 4.26 13.19 17.00
C THR A 112 3.92 11.75 17.39
N ASP A 113 4.91 11.14 18.08
CA ASP A 113 4.92 10.06 19.08
C ASP A 113 4.32 8.67 18.80
N TYR A 114 5.14 7.81 18.21
CA TYR A 114 4.97 6.35 18.23
C TYR A 114 5.63 5.74 19.49
N GLY A 115 4.78 5.35 20.44
CA GLY A 115 5.16 4.60 21.64
C GLY A 115 5.15 3.09 21.41
N LYS A 116 6.32 2.56 21.03
CA LYS A 116 6.84 1.20 21.30
C LYS A 116 6.11 -0.04 20.72
N LEU A 117 6.88 -0.72 19.82
CA LEU A 117 7.05 -2.19 19.69
C LEU A 117 6.01 -3.04 18.95
N CYS A 118 6.03 -3.28 17.62
CA CYS A 118 4.86 -3.83 16.90
C CYS A 118 4.52 -5.33 17.06
N LEU A 119 4.60 -5.85 18.29
CA LEU A 119 3.78 -6.90 18.91
C LEU A 119 3.67 -6.73 20.47
N GLN A 120 4.20 -5.63 21.01
CA GLN A 120 3.83 -4.91 22.25
C GLN A 120 3.21 -3.52 21.94
N CYS A 121 2.81 -3.25 20.68
CA CYS A 121 2.33 -1.96 20.19
C CYS A 121 0.84 -1.94 20.28
N GLN A 122 0.34 -0.90 20.91
CA GLN A 122 -1.08 -0.57 20.96
C GLN A 122 -1.58 0.09 19.65
N GLU A 123 -1.05 -0.29 18.48
CA GLU A 123 -1.38 0.38 17.21
C GLU A 123 -1.83 -0.57 16.12
N LYS A 124 -2.84 -0.13 15.35
CA LYS A 124 -3.56 -0.95 14.40
C LYS A 124 -2.82 -0.99 13.04
N PRO A 125 -2.66 -2.17 12.41
CA PRO A 125 -1.86 -2.34 11.18
C PRO A 125 -2.45 -1.67 9.93
N PHE A 126 -3.76 -1.43 9.90
CA PHE A 126 -4.46 -0.86 8.75
C PHE A 126 -5.23 0.40 9.13
N GLN A 127 -5.45 1.27 8.14
CA GLN A 127 -6.05 2.58 8.37
C GLN A 127 -7.57 2.52 8.22
N LYS A 128 -8.08 2.41 6.99
CA LYS A 128 -9.52 2.45 6.70
C LYS A 128 -9.98 1.15 6.04
N LEU A 129 -11.07 0.59 6.55
CA LEU A 129 -11.85 -0.46 5.89
C LEU A 129 -13.29 0.03 5.67
N LEU A 130 -13.74 -0.01 4.42
CA LEU A 130 -15.12 0.22 4.06
C LEU A 130 -15.75 -1.08 3.56
N LEU A 131 -16.72 -1.60 4.30
CA LEU A 131 -17.56 -2.73 3.89
C LEU A 131 -18.68 -2.20 2.98
N LEU A 132 -18.57 -2.45 1.69
CA LEU A 132 -19.58 -2.05 0.71
C LEU A 132 -20.56 -3.20 0.45
N VAL A 133 -21.77 -3.10 1.00
CA VAL A 133 -22.85 -4.06 0.75
C VAL A 133 -23.58 -3.66 -0.53
N ARG A 134 -23.43 -4.47 -1.58
CA ARG A 134 -24.04 -4.23 -2.89
C ARG A 134 -25.48 -4.75 -2.93
N ASP A 135 -26.27 -4.17 -3.82
CA ASP A 135 -27.64 -4.59 -4.13
C ASP A 135 -28.52 -4.73 -2.88
N TRP A 136 -28.40 -3.78 -1.95
CA TRP A 136 -29.15 -3.77 -0.71
C TRP A 136 -30.66 -3.63 -0.97
N LYS A 137 -31.45 -4.59 -0.48
CA LYS A 137 -32.88 -4.73 -0.81
C LYS A 137 -33.85 -4.19 0.24
N TYR A 138 -33.36 -3.83 1.43
CA TYR A 138 -34.20 -3.54 2.59
C TYR A 138 -33.99 -2.10 3.11
N PRO A 139 -34.20 -1.05 2.28
CA PRO A 139 -33.99 0.34 2.70
C PRO A 139 -34.93 0.79 3.83
N HIS A 140 -36.06 0.10 4.00
CA HIS A 140 -37.01 0.35 5.08
C HIS A 140 -36.52 -0.14 6.45
N GLU A 141 -35.65 -1.15 6.49
CA GLU A 141 -35.01 -1.60 7.73
C GLU A 141 -33.75 -0.78 8.02
N TYR A 142 -32.89 -0.64 7.01
CA TYR A 142 -31.67 0.16 7.07
C TYR A 142 -31.58 0.97 5.79
N GLN A 143 -31.64 2.29 5.94
CA GLN A 143 -31.56 3.22 4.81
C GLN A 143 -30.26 3.03 4.03
N TYR A 144 -30.27 3.42 2.76
CA TYR A 144 -29.05 3.43 1.96
C TYR A 144 -27.98 4.36 2.53
N GLY A 145 -26.72 4.09 2.18
CA GLY A 145 -25.59 4.93 2.55
C GLY A 145 -24.87 4.51 3.84
N ILE A 146 -24.00 5.41 4.31
CA ILE A 146 -23.09 5.14 5.44
C ILE A 146 -23.84 5.04 6.78
N GLU A 147 -24.92 5.80 6.96
CA GLU A 147 -25.65 5.84 8.23
C GLU A 147 -26.44 4.56 8.48
N GLY A 148 -27.16 4.08 7.46
CA GLY A 148 -27.83 2.79 7.53
C GLY A 148 -26.85 1.62 7.59
N GLY A 149 -25.73 1.72 6.86
CA GLY A 149 -24.65 0.74 6.94
C GLY A 149 -24.01 0.65 8.32
N LYS A 150 -23.81 1.77 9.01
CA LYS A 150 -23.36 1.79 10.40
C LYS A 150 -24.36 1.06 11.31
N LYS A 151 -25.65 1.41 11.25
CA LYS A 151 -26.70 0.74 12.04
C LYS A 151 -26.76 -0.76 11.75
N TYR A 152 -26.64 -1.14 10.47
CA TYR A 152 -26.64 -2.52 10.03
C TYR A 152 -25.43 -3.29 10.59
N LEU A 153 -24.24 -2.72 10.47
CA LEU A 153 -23.00 -3.30 10.97
C LEU A 153 -23.04 -3.44 12.49
N ASP A 154 -23.39 -2.37 13.21
CA ASP A 154 -23.49 -2.36 14.68
C ASP A 154 -24.44 -3.45 15.17
N ARG A 155 -25.59 -3.64 14.52
CA ARG A 155 -26.52 -4.71 14.88
C ARG A 155 -25.95 -6.10 14.61
N HIS A 156 -25.33 -6.35 13.47
CA HIS A 156 -24.79 -7.69 13.15
C HIS A 156 -23.58 -8.06 14.02
N ILE A 157 -22.86 -7.03 14.46
CA ILE A 157 -21.81 -7.13 15.47
C ILE A 157 -22.41 -7.41 16.86
N GLN A 158 -23.50 -6.75 17.27
CA GLN A 158 -24.10 -6.88 18.62
C GLN A 158 -25.04 -8.08 18.82
N THR A 159 -25.79 -8.50 17.80
CA THR A 159 -26.84 -9.54 17.92
C THR A 159 -26.25 -10.95 17.99
N SER A 160 -24.95 -11.12 17.74
CA SER A 160 -24.25 -12.40 17.68
C SER A 160 -23.64 -12.80 19.04
N GLY A 161 -24.43 -12.76 20.11
CA GLY A 161 -24.01 -13.10 21.48
C GLY A 161 -23.78 -14.60 21.77
N GLU A 162 -23.72 -15.45 20.73
CA GLU A 162 -23.24 -16.83 20.84
C GLU A 162 -21.77 -16.86 20.38
N GLU A 163 -20.91 -17.50 21.18
CA GLU A 163 -19.43 -17.58 21.24
C GLU A 163 -18.58 -17.49 19.93
N LYS A 164 -19.14 -17.48 18.73
CA LYS A 164 -18.42 -17.57 17.46
C LYS A 164 -17.99 -16.24 16.83
N ASN A 165 -18.63 -15.10 17.14
CA ASN A 165 -18.39 -13.83 16.42
C ASN A 165 -17.78 -12.67 17.26
N SER A 166 -17.57 -12.82 18.57
CA SER A 166 -16.79 -11.85 19.38
C SER A 166 -15.40 -11.63 18.76
N SER A 167 -14.83 -12.70 18.22
CA SER A 167 -13.53 -12.72 17.55
C SER A 167 -13.44 -11.86 16.29
N ILE A 168 -14.52 -11.75 15.48
CA ILE A 168 -14.48 -10.97 14.22
C ILE A 168 -14.54 -9.48 14.52
N GLN A 169 -15.37 -9.08 15.48
CA GLN A 169 -15.43 -7.68 15.91
C GLN A 169 -14.10 -7.26 16.52
N GLU A 170 -13.56 -8.06 17.45
CA GLU A 170 -12.25 -7.83 18.06
C GLU A 170 -11.14 -7.81 17.01
N PHE A 171 -11.22 -8.68 16.00
CA PHE A 171 -10.30 -8.69 14.85
C PHE A 171 -10.39 -7.39 14.05
N LEU A 172 -11.57 -6.98 13.59
CA LEU A 172 -11.72 -5.74 12.82
C LEU A 172 -11.30 -4.51 13.63
N GLN A 173 -11.64 -4.49 14.93
CA GLN A 173 -11.27 -3.41 15.83
C GLN A 173 -9.77 -3.40 16.16
N SER A 174 -9.09 -4.54 16.19
CA SER A 174 -7.64 -4.61 16.40
C SER A 174 -6.86 -4.31 15.12
N CYS A 175 -7.44 -4.58 13.94
CA CYS A 175 -6.76 -4.43 12.66
C CYS A 175 -6.88 -3.04 12.02
N PHE A 176 -8.01 -2.33 12.18
CA PHE A 176 -8.30 -1.11 11.41
C PHE A 176 -8.55 0.11 12.30
N LEU A 177 -7.91 1.25 12.01
CA LEU A 177 -8.17 2.54 12.68
C LEU A 177 -9.64 2.95 12.56
N GLU A 178 -10.20 2.78 11.38
CA GLU A 178 -11.59 3.06 11.07
C GLU A 178 -12.20 1.94 10.23
N THR A 179 -13.31 1.40 10.72
CA THR A 179 -14.15 0.44 10.00
C THR A 179 -15.53 1.04 9.81
N SER A 180 -16.02 1.04 8.58
CA SER A 180 -17.33 1.56 8.24
C SER A 180 -18.06 0.65 7.26
N CYS A 181 -19.37 0.81 7.13
CA CYS A 181 -20.21 0.01 6.26
C CYS A 181 -21.12 0.92 5.45
N TYR A 182 -21.28 0.64 4.16
CA TYR A 182 -22.08 1.40 3.22
C TYR A 182 -23.07 0.49 2.50
N LEU A 183 -24.35 0.83 2.55
CA LEU A 183 -25.41 0.07 1.88
C LEU A 183 -25.71 0.70 0.52
N MET A 184 -25.35 -0.01 -0.55
CA MET A 184 -25.52 0.46 -1.92
C MET A 184 -26.79 -0.16 -2.54
N PRO A 185 -27.68 0.64 -3.17
CA PRO A 185 -28.81 0.14 -3.94
C PRO A 185 -28.38 -0.75 -5.10
N HIS A 186 -29.35 -1.42 -5.72
CA HIS A 186 -29.13 -2.11 -6.99
C HIS A 186 -28.96 -1.07 -8.12
N PRO A 187 -28.01 -1.25 -9.06
CA PRO A 187 -27.71 -0.26 -10.12
C PRO A 187 -28.79 -0.09 -11.20
N GLY A 188 -29.82 -0.93 -11.18
CA GLY A 188 -30.84 -1.03 -12.23
C GLY A 188 -30.62 -2.22 -13.15
N THR A 189 -31.69 -2.68 -13.80
CA THR A 189 -31.68 -3.89 -14.64
C THR A 189 -30.87 -3.72 -15.92
N ILE A 190 -30.78 -2.50 -16.46
CA ILE A 190 -30.00 -2.20 -17.67
C ILE A 190 -28.53 -2.59 -17.47
N VAL A 191 -27.95 -2.22 -16.32
CA VAL A 191 -26.55 -2.50 -15.98
C VAL A 191 -26.25 -3.98 -15.72
N THR A 192 -27.26 -4.77 -15.34
CA THR A 192 -27.08 -6.18 -14.98
C THR A 192 -27.48 -7.16 -16.08
N THR A 193 -28.31 -6.72 -17.05
CA THR A 193 -28.90 -7.61 -18.06
C THR A 193 -28.49 -7.28 -19.50
N ASP A 194 -28.15 -6.02 -19.80
CA ASP A 194 -27.76 -5.65 -21.15
C ASP A 194 -26.30 -6.01 -21.42
N ARG A 195 -26.07 -6.87 -22.42
CA ARG A 195 -24.74 -7.30 -22.85
C ARG A 195 -23.96 -6.21 -23.59
N ASN A 196 -24.67 -5.20 -24.11
CA ASN A 196 -24.08 -4.07 -24.83
C ASN A 196 -23.87 -2.86 -23.92
N PHE A 197 -24.18 -2.98 -22.63
CA PHE A 197 -23.92 -1.91 -21.67
C PHE A 197 -22.43 -1.60 -21.60
N ASP A 198 -22.07 -0.39 -22.00
CA ASP A 198 -20.68 0.11 -22.02
C ASP A 198 -20.48 1.26 -21.03
N GLY A 199 -21.49 1.57 -20.22
CA GLY A 199 -21.46 2.64 -19.24
C GLY A 199 -21.57 4.04 -19.83
N SER A 200 -22.02 4.19 -21.09
CA SER A 200 -22.50 5.48 -21.61
C SER A 200 -23.85 5.87 -20.99
N GLN A 201 -24.71 4.89 -20.70
CA GLN A 201 -26.07 5.09 -20.15
C GLN A 201 -26.10 5.31 -18.63
N LEU A 202 -25.11 6.00 -18.03
CA LEU A 202 -25.10 6.24 -16.57
C LEU A 202 -26.30 7.08 -16.10
N SER A 203 -26.90 7.89 -16.99
CA SER A 203 -28.15 8.60 -16.74
C SER A 203 -29.35 7.69 -16.54
N ASP A 204 -29.31 6.48 -17.10
CA ASP A 204 -30.43 5.54 -17.12
C ASP A 204 -30.39 4.59 -15.92
N MET A 205 -29.37 4.75 -15.06
CA MET A 205 -29.27 4.04 -13.79
C MET A 205 -30.33 4.56 -12.81
N GLU A 206 -30.72 3.70 -11.87
CA GLU A 206 -31.71 4.06 -10.85
C GLU A 206 -31.25 5.28 -10.03
N ASN A 207 -32.18 6.20 -9.76
CA ASN A 207 -31.89 7.47 -9.10
C ASN A 207 -31.30 7.29 -7.69
N ASP A 208 -31.80 6.29 -6.96
CA ASP A 208 -31.27 5.95 -5.63
C ASP A 208 -29.81 5.48 -5.74
N PHE A 209 -29.51 4.64 -6.73
CA PHE A 209 -28.13 4.19 -6.96
C PHE A 209 -27.21 5.35 -7.33
N THR A 210 -27.60 6.22 -8.26
CA THR A 210 -26.75 7.35 -8.68
C THR A 210 -26.52 8.34 -7.55
N THR A 211 -27.54 8.59 -6.72
CA THR A 211 -27.43 9.44 -5.52
C THR A 211 -26.42 8.85 -4.53
N GLN A 212 -26.53 7.56 -4.22
CA GLN A 212 -25.62 6.89 -3.27
C GLN A 212 -24.22 6.69 -3.86
N LEU A 213 -24.10 6.50 -5.18
CA LEU A 213 -22.81 6.45 -5.85
C LEU A 213 -22.08 7.80 -5.77
N LYS A 214 -22.78 8.92 -5.97
CA LYS A 214 -22.21 10.27 -5.80
C LYS A 214 -21.68 10.46 -4.38
N ASP A 215 -22.49 10.16 -3.38
CA ASP A 215 -22.12 10.27 -1.96
C ASP A 215 -20.93 9.35 -1.62
N LEU A 216 -20.95 8.09 -2.04
CA LEU A 216 -19.84 7.14 -1.82
C LEU A 216 -18.52 7.66 -2.43
N VAL A 217 -18.54 8.07 -3.69
CA VAL A 217 -17.33 8.50 -4.41
C VAL A 217 -16.75 9.77 -3.79
N GLN A 218 -17.59 10.73 -3.41
CA GLN A 218 -17.14 11.92 -2.68
C GLN A 218 -16.50 11.54 -1.33
N ARG A 219 -17.12 10.65 -0.55
CA ARG A 219 -16.53 10.18 0.71
C ARG A 219 -15.19 9.49 0.55
N LEU A 220 -14.99 8.73 -0.53
CA LEU A 220 -13.75 8.00 -0.77
C LEU A 220 -12.59 8.90 -1.21
N ILE A 221 -12.88 10.00 -1.91
CA ILE A 221 -11.87 10.73 -2.71
C ILE A 221 -11.72 12.18 -2.28
N SER A 222 -12.70 12.78 -1.59
CA SER A 222 -12.57 14.17 -1.18
C SER A 222 -11.31 14.39 -0.33
N PRO A 223 -10.58 15.50 -0.51
CA PRO A 223 -9.31 15.78 0.15
C PRO A 223 -9.33 15.62 1.68
N GLU A 224 -10.45 15.96 2.31
CA GLU A 224 -10.67 15.83 3.75
C GLU A 224 -10.83 14.38 4.25
N ASN A 225 -11.16 13.45 3.36
CA ASN A 225 -11.42 12.05 3.71
C ASN A 225 -10.28 11.11 3.35
N VAL A 226 -9.44 11.49 2.38
CA VAL A 226 -8.27 10.69 1.98
C VAL A 226 -7.18 10.76 3.05
N ILE A 227 -6.57 9.61 3.33
CA ILE A 227 -5.50 9.50 4.32
C ILE A 227 -4.25 9.01 3.61
N THR A 228 -3.13 9.69 3.85
CA THR A 228 -1.82 9.23 3.38
C THR A 228 -1.53 7.85 3.93
N LYS A 229 -0.96 6.98 3.09
CA LYS A 229 -0.61 5.63 3.50
C LYS A 229 0.45 5.73 4.60
N LYS A 230 0.14 5.17 5.76
CA LYS A 230 1.07 5.02 6.87
C LYS A 230 1.37 3.55 7.13
N ILE A 231 2.62 3.27 7.51
CA ILE A 231 3.06 1.98 8.03
C ILE A 231 3.98 2.26 9.21
N ALA A 232 3.64 1.74 10.39
CA ALA A 232 4.28 2.10 11.66
C ALA A 232 4.41 3.62 11.83
N ASP A 233 3.30 4.32 11.57
CA ASP A 233 3.13 5.79 11.58
C ASP A 233 4.03 6.63 10.67
N GLN A 234 4.89 5.99 9.91
CA GLN A 234 5.66 6.65 8.88
C GLN A 234 4.82 6.79 7.62
N THR A 235 4.76 8.02 7.12
CA THR A 235 4.18 8.33 5.81
C THR A 235 4.97 7.59 4.73
N VAL A 236 4.26 6.82 3.93
CA VAL A 236 4.83 6.03 2.83
C VAL A 236 4.89 6.89 1.58
N THR A 237 6.09 7.04 1.02
CA THR A 237 6.30 7.66 -0.29
C THR A 237 6.05 6.67 -1.42
N LEU A 238 5.92 7.15 -2.67
CA LEU A 238 5.72 6.28 -3.83
C LEU A 238 6.86 5.26 -4.01
N GLU A 239 8.12 5.70 -3.85
CA GLU A 239 9.27 4.79 -3.93
C GLU A 239 9.18 3.70 -2.85
N THR A 240 8.87 4.10 -1.63
CA THR A 240 8.70 3.18 -0.50
C THR A 240 7.57 2.19 -0.75
N PHE A 241 6.44 2.65 -1.28
CA PHE A 241 5.29 1.79 -1.59
C PHE A 241 5.65 0.74 -2.64
N MET A 242 6.34 1.13 -3.70
CA MET A 242 6.79 0.19 -4.73
C MET A 242 7.80 -0.82 -4.21
N GLU A 243 8.67 -0.41 -3.28
CA GLU A 243 9.57 -1.30 -2.55
C GLU A 243 8.81 -2.31 -1.68
N TYR A 244 7.80 -1.88 -0.92
CA TYR A 244 6.90 -2.78 -0.20
C TYR A 244 6.29 -3.84 -1.13
N CYS A 245 5.80 -3.46 -2.31
CA CYS A 245 5.25 -4.40 -3.27
C CYS A 245 6.29 -5.41 -3.78
N ARG A 246 7.52 -4.97 -4.08
CA ARG A 246 8.60 -5.86 -4.55
C ARG A 246 8.95 -6.91 -3.50
N ILE A 247 9.19 -6.47 -2.26
CA ILE A 247 9.55 -7.38 -1.17
C ILE A 247 8.40 -8.33 -0.86
N PHE A 248 7.16 -7.83 -0.83
CA PHE A 248 5.99 -8.68 -0.64
C PHE A 248 5.90 -9.81 -1.66
N VAL A 249 6.12 -9.52 -2.95
CA VAL A 249 6.15 -10.56 -4.00
C VAL A 249 7.27 -11.57 -3.75
N THR A 250 8.48 -11.11 -3.41
CA THR A 250 9.61 -11.99 -3.08
C THR A 250 9.29 -12.89 -1.88
N THR A 251 8.80 -12.32 -0.78
CA THR A 251 8.43 -13.08 0.44
C THR A 251 7.33 -14.10 0.15
N CYS A 252 6.33 -13.77 -0.68
CA CYS A 252 5.29 -14.71 -1.09
C CYS A 252 5.83 -15.90 -1.91
N ASN A 253 6.91 -15.71 -2.68
CA ASN A 253 7.51 -16.78 -3.48
C ASN A 253 8.52 -17.64 -2.69
N GLU A 254 9.15 -17.09 -1.66
CA GLU A 254 10.13 -17.81 -0.82
C GLU A 254 9.45 -18.78 0.16
N GLN A 255 8.21 -18.50 0.55
CA GLN A 255 7.45 -19.35 1.45
C GLN A 255 6.87 -20.55 0.67
N ASP A 256 7.54 -21.70 0.78
CA ASP A 256 7.07 -22.98 0.25
C ASP A 256 5.85 -23.45 1.05
N ASN A 257 4.65 -22.93 0.72
CA ASN A 257 3.30 -23.50 0.90
C ASN A 257 2.25 -22.39 1.05
N ASN A 258 1.08 -22.62 0.46
CA ASN A 258 -0.15 -21.81 0.38
C ASN A 258 -0.79 -21.30 1.70
N LEU A 259 -0.03 -21.02 2.76
CA LEU A 259 -0.47 -20.13 3.82
C LEU A 259 0.18 -18.78 3.55
N PHE A 260 -0.61 -17.73 3.31
CA PHE A 260 -0.20 -16.40 3.77
C PHE A 260 0.00 -16.52 5.28
N PRO A 261 1.23 -16.52 5.82
CA PRO A 261 1.38 -16.45 7.26
C PRO A 261 1.32 -14.96 7.59
N GLU A 262 0.60 -14.61 8.64
CA GLU A 262 0.62 -13.27 9.23
C GLU A 262 2.07 -12.78 9.46
N HIS A 263 3.02 -13.71 9.61
CA HIS A 263 4.47 -13.49 9.64
C HIS A 263 5.05 -12.86 8.37
N GLY A 264 4.51 -13.13 7.18
CA GLY A 264 5.04 -12.60 5.91
C GLY A 264 4.89 -11.07 5.81
N ILE A 265 3.74 -10.53 6.20
CA ILE A 265 3.53 -9.07 6.20
C ILE A 265 4.42 -8.38 7.23
N VAL A 266 4.56 -8.98 8.42
CA VAL A 266 5.47 -8.48 9.45
C VAL A 266 6.92 -8.54 8.97
N GLN A 267 7.32 -9.64 8.32
CA GLN A 267 8.65 -9.80 7.75
C GLN A 267 8.94 -8.73 6.69
N VAL A 268 8.01 -8.53 5.74
CA VAL A 268 8.12 -7.46 4.73
C VAL A 268 8.28 -6.09 5.41
N HIS A 269 7.52 -5.82 6.47
CA HIS A 269 7.65 -4.57 7.22
C HIS A 269 9.04 -4.40 7.85
N LEU A 270 9.55 -5.43 8.52
CA LEU A 270 10.88 -5.41 9.13
C LEU A 270 11.97 -5.27 8.07
N GLU A 271 11.84 -5.93 6.91
CA GLU A 271 12.80 -5.85 5.81
C GLU A 271 12.88 -4.44 5.23
N VAL A 272 11.75 -3.83 4.85
CA VAL A 272 11.75 -2.43 4.36
C VAL A 272 12.32 -1.50 5.42
N ARG A 273 11.88 -1.64 6.67
CA ARG A 273 12.30 -0.73 7.76
C ARG A 273 13.79 -0.80 8.00
N TYR A 274 14.35 -1.99 8.20
CA TYR A 274 15.76 -2.13 8.52
C TYR A 274 16.66 -1.89 7.32
N GLY A 275 16.23 -2.22 6.10
CA GLY A 275 16.99 -1.86 4.90
C GLY A 275 17.07 -0.35 4.71
N LYS A 276 15.99 0.38 4.98
CA LYS A 276 16.02 1.86 5.01
C LYS A 276 16.89 2.42 6.12
N ALA A 277 16.83 1.84 7.32
CA ALA A 277 17.70 2.26 8.42
C ALA A 277 19.19 2.07 8.07
N VAL A 278 19.54 0.97 7.39
CA VAL A 278 20.90 0.76 6.85
C VAL A 278 21.25 1.82 5.82
N GLU A 279 20.34 2.13 4.90
CA GLU A 279 20.57 3.14 3.88
C GLU A 279 20.77 4.54 4.50
N GLU A 280 19.95 4.93 5.48
CA GLU A 280 20.10 6.18 6.23
C GLU A 280 21.45 6.26 6.93
N ALA A 281 21.84 5.21 7.66
CA ALA A 281 23.14 5.13 8.33
C ALA A 281 24.31 5.27 7.33
N TYR A 282 24.21 4.60 6.19
CA TYR A 282 25.21 4.64 5.13
C TYR A 282 25.27 6.02 4.45
N ASN A 283 24.13 6.60 4.10
CA ASN A 283 24.05 7.93 3.50
C ASN A 283 24.64 8.98 4.42
N TRP A 284 24.34 8.92 5.73
CA TRP A 284 24.94 9.81 6.72
C TRP A 284 26.47 9.64 6.79
N TYR A 285 26.98 8.40 6.87
CA TYR A 285 28.42 8.14 6.89
C TYR A 285 29.12 8.71 5.64
N ARG A 286 28.51 8.53 4.46
CA ARG A 286 29.02 9.11 3.21
C ARG A 286 29.06 10.63 3.26
N ASP A 287 27.97 11.25 3.72
CA ASP A 287 27.84 12.70 3.74
C ASP A 287 28.88 13.33 4.69
N GLU A 288 29.16 12.70 5.84
CA GLU A 288 30.25 13.11 6.75
C GLU A 288 31.63 13.00 6.10
N LEU A 289 31.91 11.94 5.34
CA LEU A 289 33.20 11.77 4.66
C LEU A 289 33.41 12.74 3.50
N ASN A 290 32.34 13.16 2.84
CA ASN A 290 32.38 14.13 1.74
C ASN A 290 32.39 15.58 2.20
N GLN A 291 32.44 15.85 3.51
CA GLN A 291 32.51 17.22 4.00
C GLN A 291 33.83 17.88 3.56
N PRO A 292 33.79 19.11 3.00
CA PRO A 292 34.96 19.80 2.44
C PRO A 292 36.05 20.14 3.47
N LYS A 293 35.82 19.87 4.76
CA LYS A 293 36.76 20.12 5.86
C LYS A 293 37.88 19.06 5.97
N HIS A 294 37.87 18.04 5.13
CA HIS A 294 38.74 16.88 5.25
C HIS A 294 39.72 16.80 4.08
N GLU A 295 40.91 17.40 4.20
CA GLU A 295 42.02 17.17 3.24
C GLU A 295 42.61 15.75 3.37
N THR A 296 42.55 15.16 4.57
CA THR A 296 42.92 13.75 4.82
C THR A 296 42.19 13.23 6.06
N ILE A 297 41.54 12.06 5.96
CA ILE A 297 40.77 11.49 7.08
C ILE A 297 41.61 10.43 7.78
N SER A 298 41.93 10.64 9.06
CA SER A 298 42.69 9.66 9.83
C SER A 298 41.90 8.37 10.06
N LYS A 299 42.59 7.22 10.14
CA LYS A 299 41.97 5.92 10.48
C LYS A 299 41.13 5.97 11.77
N LYS A 300 41.57 6.77 12.75
CA LYS A 300 40.83 6.98 14.01
C LYS A 300 39.49 7.70 13.78
N LYS A 301 39.46 8.69 12.89
CA LYS A 301 38.25 9.45 12.55
C LYS A 301 37.29 8.61 11.69
N LEU A 302 37.82 7.79 10.77
CA LEU A 302 37.03 6.80 10.03
C LEU A 302 36.31 5.81 10.96
N LYS A 303 37.03 5.28 11.96
CA LYS A 303 36.42 4.37 12.95
C LYS A 303 35.31 5.04 13.76
N LEU A 304 35.48 6.31 14.12
CA LEU A 304 34.46 7.10 14.84
C LEU A 304 33.19 7.25 13.99
N TYR A 305 33.33 7.66 12.73
CA TYR A 305 32.19 7.81 11.82
C TYR A 305 31.46 6.48 11.56
N ARG A 306 32.19 5.37 11.46
CA ARG A 306 31.55 4.05 11.36
C ARG A 306 30.71 3.76 12.60
N GLU A 307 31.24 3.98 13.80
CA GLU A 307 30.51 3.74 15.05
C GLU A 307 29.27 4.64 15.17
N GLU A 308 29.38 5.92 14.81
CA GLU A 308 28.25 6.85 14.81
C GLU A 308 27.17 6.44 13.80
N ALA A 309 27.55 5.94 12.61
CA ALA A 309 26.61 5.42 11.63
C ALA A 309 25.90 4.15 12.14
N ILE A 310 26.62 3.23 12.77
CA ILE A 310 26.02 2.05 13.42
C ILE A 310 25.07 2.50 14.53
N ASN A 311 25.43 3.50 15.34
CA ASN A 311 24.57 4.01 16.40
C ASN A 311 23.27 4.60 15.84
N LYS A 312 23.31 5.30 14.70
CA LYS A 312 22.09 5.74 13.99
C LYS A 312 21.19 4.59 13.57
N PHE A 313 21.75 3.46 13.14
CA PHE A 313 20.96 2.25 12.88
C PHE A 313 20.37 1.68 14.19
N ARG A 314 21.18 1.63 15.27
CA ARG A 314 20.75 1.11 16.57
C ARG A 314 19.59 1.91 17.18
N GLU A 315 19.49 3.20 16.91
CA GLU A 315 18.36 4.04 17.31
C GLU A 315 17.02 3.61 16.67
N LYS A 316 17.05 2.90 15.53
CA LYS A 316 15.84 2.42 14.83
C LYS A 316 15.29 1.10 15.39
N LYS A 317 15.94 0.54 16.42
CA LYS A 317 15.58 -0.72 17.08
C LYS A 317 14.16 -0.68 17.63
N ILE A 318 13.34 -1.66 17.25
CA ILE A 318 11.98 -1.80 17.78
C ILE A 318 12.00 -2.49 19.15
N SER A 319 12.66 -3.65 19.29
CA SER A 319 12.70 -4.45 20.54
C SER A 319 14.10 -4.91 20.95
N PRO A 320 14.49 -4.83 22.24
CA PRO A 320 15.78 -5.26 22.74
C PRO A 320 16.18 -6.71 22.44
N GLU A 321 15.25 -7.66 22.51
CA GLU A 321 15.59 -9.08 22.76
C GLU A 321 15.13 -10.07 21.67
N THR A 322 14.01 -9.82 20.97
CA THR A 322 13.34 -10.81 20.10
C THR A 322 13.39 -10.53 18.59
N ASP A 323 13.91 -9.38 18.15
CA ASP A 323 13.91 -9.01 16.73
C ASP A 323 15.11 -9.64 15.99
N ILE A 324 14.86 -10.82 15.41
CA ILE A 324 15.86 -11.59 14.63
C ILE A 324 16.33 -10.78 13.41
N LYS A 325 15.41 -10.09 12.72
CA LYS A 325 15.73 -9.29 11.53
C LYS A 325 16.59 -8.09 11.89
N TYR A 326 16.31 -7.40 12.98
CA TYR A 326 17.20 -6.34 13.48
C TYR A 326 18.63 -6.83 13.70
N LYS A 327 18.80 -8.00 14.36
CA LYS A 327 20.12 -8.58 14.63
C LYS A 327 20.85 -8.97 13.34
N GLU A 328 20.13 -9.55 12.38
CA GLU A 328 20.64 -9.89 11.05
C GLU A 328 21.17 -8.64 10.32
N TYR A 329 20.38 -7.59 10.23
CA TYR A 329 20.77 -6.35 9.56
C TYR A 329 21.91 -5.62 10.28
N LEU A 330 21.89 -5.58 11.62
CA LEU A 330 23.00 -5.03 12.41
C LEU A 330 24.30 -5.80 12.13
N HIS A 331 24.24 -7.13 12.12
CA HIS A 331 25.40 -7.97 11.84
C HIS A 331 25.95 -7.73 10.43
N HIS A 332 25.07 -7.61 9.42
CA HIS A 332 25.50 -7.28 8.06
C HIS A 332 26.16 -5.91 7.96
N LEU A 333 25.60 -4.92 8.66
CA LEU A 333 26.14 -3.57 8.72
C LEU A 333 27.52 -3.52 9.40
N GLU A 334 27.66 -4.18 10.56
CA GLU A 334 28.91 -4.31 11.29
C GLU A 334 29.97 -5.07 10.48
N LYS A 335 29.59 -6.18 9.82
CA LYS A 335 30.47 -6.96 8.96
C LYS A 335 30.98 -6.14 7.78
N ALA A 336 30.09 -5.43 7.10
CA ALA A 336 30.46 -4.58 5.98
C ALA A 336 31.58 -3.60 6.41
N TRP A 337 31.41 -2.91 7.54
CA TRP A 337 32.36 -1.91 8.02
C TRP A 337 33.60 -2.46 8.75
N TYR A 338 33.65 -3.75 9.06
CA TYR A 338 34.82 -4.40 9.66
C TYR A 338 35.90 -4.71 8.61
N GLU A 339 35.53 -5.08 7.38
CA GLU A 339 36.46 -5.63 6.37
C GLU A 339 37.28 -4.57 5.59
N GLU A 340 37.37 -3.30 6.08
CA GLU A 340 38.04 -2.17 5.39
C GLU A 340 37.75 -2.11 3.87
N LEU A 341 36.52 -2.43 3.48
CA LEU A 341 36.13 -2.59 2.09
C LEU A 341 36.06 -1.22 1.38
N THR A 342 36.32 -1.23 0.07
CA THR A 342 36.03 -0.06 -0.77
C THR A 342 34.54 0.26 -0.76
N TRP A 343 34.17 1.48 -1.14
CA TRP A 343 32.77 1.90 -1.23
C TRP A 343 31.89 0.95 -2.04
N ALA A 344 32.37 0.52 -3.21
CA ALA A 344 31.66 -0.42 -4.07
C ALA A 344 31.48 -1.79 -3.39
N SER A 345 32.51 -2.25 -2.66
CA SER A 345 32.48 -3.53 -1.95
C SER A 345 31.51 -3.50 -0.75
N HIS A 346 31.43 -2.40 0.01
CA HIS A 346 30.42 -2.24 1.07
C HIS A 346 28.99 -2.36 0.51
N ILE A 347 28.72 -1.64 -0.58
CA ILE A 347 27.40 -1.67 -1.25
C ILE A 347 27.11 -3.08 -1.77
N LEU A 348 28.11 -3.79 -2.28
CA LEU A 348 27.92 -5.15 -2.79
C LEU A 348 27.61 -6.15 -1.67
N VAL A 349 28.30 -6.06 -0.53
CA VAL A 349 28.03 -6.90 0.66
C VAL A 349 26.63 -6.63 1.18
N LEU A 350 26.25 -5.35 1.31
CA LEU A 350 24.94 -4.95 1.78
C LEU A 350 23.82 -5.33 0.78
N LYS A 351 24.02 -5.16 -0.53
CA LYS A 351 23.06 -5.60 -1.57
C LYS A 351 22.92 -7.12 -1.67
N ARG A 352 23.97 -7.87 -1.33
CA ARG A 352 23.90 -9.35 -1.26
C ARG A 352 23.16 -9.82 -0.01
N ALA A 353 23.38 -9.15 1.11
CA ALA A 353 22.69 -9.43 2.36
C ALA A 353 21.21 -9.00 2.32
N VAL A 354 20.92 -7.91 1.60
CA VAL A 354 19.60 -7.30 1.52
C VAL A 354 19.29 -6.90 0.07
N PRO A 355 18.82 -7.84 -0.77
CA PRO A 355 18.54 -7.59 -2.17
C PRO A 355 17.42 -6.55 -2.35
N GLY A 356 17.66 -5.54 -3.19
CA GLY A 356 16.60 -4.63 -3.66
C GLY A 356 16.27 -3.43 -2.77
N ILE A 357 16.70 -3.41 -1.50
CA ILE A 357 16.33 -2.34 -0.54
C ILE A 357 17.33 -1.18 -0.51
N ILE A 358 18.61 -1.46 -0.82
CA ILE A 358 19.69 -0.50 -0.60
C ILE A 358 20.02 0.28 -1.88
N LYS A 359 19.61 1.55 -1.94
CA LYS A 359 19.88 2.48 -3.06
C LYS A 359 20.69 3.72 -2.59
N PRO A 360 21.97 3.56 -2.23
CA PRO A 360 22.76 4.66 -1.71
C PRO A 360 22.90 5.78 -2.76
N LYS A 361 22.83 7.04 -2.32
CA LYS A 361 22.99 8.20 -3.24
C LYS A 361 24.39 8.20 -3.88
N GLY A 362 24.45 8.03 -5.20
CA GLY A 362 25.62 8.29 -6.03
C GLY A 362 26.83 7.34 -5.86
N THR A 363 27.63 7.21 -6.93
CA THR A 363 28.91 6.47 -6.97
C THR A 363 30.10 7.42 -6.84
N GLY A 364 30.06 8.35 -5.87
CA GLY A 364 31.17 9.26 -5.62
C GLY A 364 32.34 8.53 -4.97
N GLY A 365 33.37 8.21 -5.77
CA GLY A 365 34.58 7.56 -5.29
C GLY A 365 35.41 8.52 -4.44
N ILE A 366 35.56 8.21 -3.16
CA ILE A 366 36.66 8.75 -2.36
C ILE A 366 37.86 7.84 -2.58
N VAL A 367 38.96 8.41 -3.04
CA VAL A 367 40.26 7.74 -3.11
C VAL A 367 40.79 7.62 -1.67
N PHE A 368 40.97 6.38 -1.22
CA PHE A 368 41.69 6.08 0.02
C PHE A 368 43.18 5.97 -0.33
N GLU A 369 44.05 6.65 0.42
CA GLU A 369 45.49 6.29 0.48
C GLU A 369 45.74 5.20 1.52
#